data_AF-A0A9W8RW22-F1
#
_entry.id   AF-A0A9W8RW22-F1
#
_cell.length_a   1.000
_cell.length_b   1.000
_cell.length_c   1.000
_cell.angle_alpha   90.00
_cell.angle_beta   90.00
_cell.angle_gamma   90.00
#
_symmetry.space_group_name_H-M   'P 1'
#
loop_
_entity.id
_entity.type
_entity.pdbx_description
1 polymer ?
#
loop_
_entity_poly.entity_id
_entity_poly.type
_entity_poly.pdbx_seq_one_letter_code
_entity_poly.pdbx_strand_id
1 'polypeptide(L)'
;MSNLKTLDIAVPVGLLHSIGHLFNGPFDLACLQSCTLFYQDEDDQYWDLQENIHIFAHPTLETLVIKRAKLDDRGFELMERPHNTSLTTLHLIECDINDDTLSDVLMFPEALKEFVFTQKEEPEPDLEESSSSIRDYISALSNQCHSLETITIDFPMLASGRALALREFVALKTLRLNWDYQLFGKSTKKPRLHSVGLPPELETLEFFNKLGTDEEVTDLLVNTIESLHITARKLKEFIVIVGEDEEIPKEIIEACKSQPQLHLNIIGGDEEMD
;
A
#
# COMPACT_ATOMS: atom_id res chain seq x y z
N MET A 1 5.15 29.54 14.08
CA MET A 1 3.91 28.77 13.86
C MET A 1 3.87 27.55 14.80
N SER A 2 4.01 27.75 16.12
CA SER A 2 4.32 26.66 17.06
C SER A 2 3.16 25.74 17.43
N ASN A 3 1.92 26.09 17.08
CA ASN A 3 0.71 25.34 17.46
C ASN A 3 0.00 24.72 16.24
N LEU A 4 0.63 24.73 15.06
CA LEU A 4 0.02 24.17 13.86
C LEU A 4 -0.01 22.64 13.99
N LYS A 5 -1.21 22.06 13.96
CA LYS A 5 -1.43 20.61 14.08
C LYS A 5 -1.63 19.90 12.76
N THR A 6 -2.19 20.61 11.79
CA THR A 6 -2.48 20.09 10.46
C THR A 6 -1.89 21.05 9.45
N LEU A 7 -1.10 20.52 8.53
CA LEU A 7 -0.58 21.22 7.38
C LEU A 7 -1.10 20.52 6.13
N ASP A 8 -1.90 21.21 5.34
CA ASP A 8 -2.34 20.74 4.03
C ASP A 8 -1.92 21.80 3.01
N ILE A 9 -1.00 21.43 2.13
CA ILE A 9 -0.37 22.37 1.22
C ILE A 9 -0.20 21.76 -0.17
N ALA A 10 -0.71 22.48 -1.16
CA ALA A 10 -0.26 22.36 -2.53
C ALA A 10 1.06 23.14 -2.64
N VAL A 11 2.19 22.45 -2.84
CA VAL A 11 3.51 23.09 -2.82
C VAL A 11 3.87 23.55 -4.23
N PRO A 12 3.90 24.86 -4.50
CA PRO A 12 4.35 25.37 -5.80
C PRO A 12 5.86 25.19 -5.95
N VAL A 13 6.34 25.12 -7.20
CA VAL A 13 7.76 24.91 -7.57
C VAL A 13 8.73 25.81 -6.80
N GLY A 14 8.36 27.08 -6.63
CA GLY A 14 9.20 28.08 -5.94
C GLY A 14 9.41 27.82 -4.43
N LEU A 15 8.59 26.97 -3.81
CA LEU A 15 8.69 26.62 -2.39
C LEU A 15 9.29 25.22 -2.13
N LEU A 16 9.54 24.42 -3.18
CA LEU A 16 10.03 23.05 -3.06
C LEU A 16 11.33 22.92 -2.24
N HIS A 17 12.30 23.79 -2.51
CA HIS A 17 13.58 23.80 -1.78
C HIS A 17 13.47 24.42 -0.39
N SER A 18 12.46 25.26 -0.16
CA SER A 18 12.30 26.02 1.10
C SER A 18 11.46 25.28 2.13
N ILE A 19 10.54 24.42 1.69
CA ILE A 19 9.61 23.73 2.59
C ILE A 19 10.32 22.67 3.45
N GLY A 20 11.38 22.03 2.94
CA GLY A 20 12.18 21.05 3.68
C GLY A 20 12.79 21.60 4.95
N HIS A 21 13.22 22.86 4.91
CA HIS A 21 13.73 23.54 6.10
C HIS A 21 12.69 23.64 7.22
N LEU A 22 11.39 23.61 6.92
CA LEU A 22 10.33 23.61 7.95
C LEU A 22 10.26 22.28 8.71
N PHE A 23 10.75 21.19 8.13
CA PHE A 23 10.75 19.85 8.74
C PHE A 23 12.11 19.49 9.37
N ASN A 24 13.18 20.20 9.00
CA ASN A 24 14.54 19.93 9.48
C ASN A 24 14.84 20.52 10.88
N GLY A 25 13.97 21.39 11.40
CA GLY A 25 14.16 22.07 12.68
C GLY A 25 13.35 21.44 13.83
N PRO A 26 13.95 21.13 15.00
CA PRO A 26 13.22 20.54 16.14
C PRO A 26 12.19 21.49 16.80
N PHE A 27 12.16 22.77 16.40
CA PHE A 27 11.24 23.80 16.92
C PHE A 27 10.22 24.27 15.90
N ASP A 28 10.44 23.97 14.62
CA ASP A 28 9.51 24.29 13.56
C ASP A 28 8.45 23.18 13.54
N LEU A 29 7.17 23.58 13.54
CA LEU A 29 6.05 22.64 13.48
C LEU A 29 5.99 21.58 14.61
N ALA A 30 6.53 21.88 15.80
CA ALA A 30 6.59 20.96 16.95
C ALA A 30 5.24 20.41 17.48
N CYS A 31 4.10 20.86 16.95
CA CYS A 31 2.77 20.34 17.27
C CYS A 31 2.10 19.65 16.06
N LEU A 32 2.80 19.49 14.94
CA LEU A 32 2.27 18.95 13.71
C LEU A 32 2.00 17.45 13.87
N GLN A 33 0.74 17.08 13.69
CA GLN A 33 0.24 15.70 13.80
C GLN A 33 -0.19 15.14 12.44
N SER A 34 -0.67 15.99 11.54
CA SER A 34 -1.11 15.58 10.20
C SER A 34 -0.50 16.48 9.14
N CYS A 35 0.06 15.88 8.10
CA CYS A 35 0.66 16.60 6.99
C CYS A 35 0.21 15.98 5.66
N THR A 36 -0.40 16.80 4.81
CA THR A 36 -0.75 16.46 3.42
C THR A 36 0.04 17.35 2.49
N LEU A 37 0.72 16.70 1.57
CA LEU A 37 1.75 17.29 0.75
C LEU A 37 1.45 16.95 -0.71
N PHE A 38 0.88 17.92 -1.42
CA PHE A 38 0.50 17.75 -2.82
C PHE A 38 1.41 18.59 -3.71
N TYR A 39 2.18 17.92 -4.56
CA TYR A 39 3.08 18.57 -5.48
C TYR A 39 2.37 18.89 -6.79
N GLN A 40 2.32 20.17 -7.13
CA GLN A 40 1.80 20.67 -8.40
C GLN A 40 2.92 21.43 -9.10
N ASP A 41 3.40 20.86 -10.20
CA ASP A 41 4.32 21.51 -11.13
C ASP A 41 3.58 21.81 -12.44
N GLU A 42 3.99 22.85 -13.17
CA GLU A 42 3.45 23.17 -14.49
C GLU A 42 3.72 22.04 -15.50
N ASP A 43 4.84 21.33 -15.31
CA ASP A 43 5.25 20.17 -16.11
C ASP A 43 4.81 18.82 -15.52
N ASP A 44 3.96 18.84 -14.47
CA ASP A 44 3.45 17.63 -13.79
C ASP A 44 4.56 16.64 -13.36
N GLN A 45 5.75 17.11 -13.00
CA GLN A 45 6.87 16.25 -12.59
C GLN A 45 6.70 15.68 -11.17
N TYR A 46 7.45 14.62 -10.85
CA TYR A 46 7.58 14.14 -9.47
C TYR A 46 8.49 15.04 -8.66
N TRP A 47 8.10 15.35 -7.42
CA TRP A 47 8.97 16.07 -6.50
C TRP A 47 10.03 15.17 -5.89
N ASP A 48 11.30 15.55 -6.01
CA ASP A 48 12.40 14.85 -5.34
C ASP A 48 12.34 15.08 -3.81
N LEU A 49 11.98 14.03 -3.08
CA LEU A 49 11.90 14.01 -1.62
C LEU A 49 13.25 13.97 -0.94
N GLN A 50 14.36 13.78 -1.65
CA GLN A 50 15.65 13.57 -1.03
C GLN A 50 16.05 14.74 -0.11
N GLU A 51 15.81 15.98 -0.54
CA GLU A 51 16.08 17.18 0.28
C GLU A 51 15.13 17.34 1.48
N ASN A 52 14.05 16.55 1.51
CA ASN A 52 12.93 16.67 2.43
C ASN A 52 12.67 15.37 3.20
N ILE A 53 13.58 14.39 3.12
CA ILE A 53 13.41 13.03 3.64
C ILE A 53 13.16 13.02 5.16
N HIS A 54 13.60 14.06 5.87
CA HIS A 54 13.36 14.22 7.31
C HIS A 54 11.88 14.34 7.70
N ILE A 55 10.98 14.67 6.76
CA ILE A 55 9.54 14.71 7.05
C ILE A 55 9.01 13.37 7.58
N PHE A 56 9.56 12.25 7.10
CA PHE A 56 9.20 10.91 7.55
C PHE A 56 9.54 10.66 9.01
N ALA A 57 10.46 11.43 9.56
CA ALA A 57 10.93 11.28 10.92
C ALA A 57 10.60 12.46 11.84
N HIS A 58 9.63 13.28 11.43
CA HIS A 58 9.14 14.37 12.25
C HIS A 58 8.51 13.81 13.55
N PRO A 59 8.98 14.22 14.74
CA PRO A 59 8.76 13.48 15.99
C PRO A 59 7.29 13.39 16.41
N THR A 60 6.47 14.41 16.11
CA THR A 60 5.05 14.47 16.49
C THR A 60 4.10 14.09 15.37
N LEU A 61 4.60 13.80 14.17
CA LEU A 61 3.77 13.56 13.01
C LEU A 61 3.14 12.16 13.10
N GLU A 62 1.82 12.08 13.07
CA GLU A 62 1.03 10.85 13.18
C GLU A 62 0.49 10.40 11.82
N THR A 63 0.18 11.35 10.93
CA THR A 63 -0.34 11.11 9.58
C THR A 63 0.47 11.87 8.55
N LEU A 64 0.97 11.17 7.54
CA LEU A 64 1.66 11.74 6.39
C LEU A 64 1.00 11.24 5.11
N VAL A 65 0.53 12.18 4.29
CA VAL A 65 0.02 11.93 2.94
C VAL A 65 0.91 12.69 1.96
N ILE A 66 1.57 11.97 1.07
CA ILE A 66 2.38 12.55 0.00
C ILE A 66 1.77 12.16 -1.33
N LYS A 67 1.63 13.13 -2.23
CA LYS A 67 1.15 12.92 -3.58
C LYS A 67 2.11 13.49 -4.63
N ARG A 68 2.39 12.70 -5.68
CA ARG A 68 3.29 13.05 -6.80
C ARG A 68 4.72 13.37 -6.37
N ALA A 69 5.35 12.45 -5.65
CA ALA A 69 6.74 12.59 -5.22
C ALA A 69 7.59 11.39 -5.67
N LYS A 70 8.90 11.60 -5.78
CA LYS A 70 9.88 10.55 -6.02
C LYS A 70 10.93 10.49 -4.92
N LEU A 71 11.46 9.30 -4.70
CA LEU A 71 12.52 9.06 -3.71
C LEU A 71 13.39 7.91 -4.21
N ASP A 72 14.65 8.23 -4.48
CA ASP A 72 15.64 7.30 -5.05
C ASP A 72 16.29 6.41 -3.99
N ASP A 73 17.28 5.61 -4.39
CA ASP A 73 17.99 4.63 -3.57
C ASP A 73 19.02 5.22 -2.60
N ARG A 74 19.20 6.55 -2.55
CA ARG A 74 20.19 7.19 -1.67
C ARG A 74 19.80 7.12 -0.19
N GLY A 75 18.51 7.04 0.11
CA GLY A 75 17.98 6.94 1.46
C GLY A 75 18.41 8.08 2.39
N PHE A 76 18.41 7.82 3.70
CA PHE A 76 18.93 8.78 4.69
C PHE A 76 20.46 8.81 4.66
N GLU A 77 21.05 10.01 4.66
CA GLU A 77 22.48 10.14 4.90
C GLU A 77 22.85 9.56 6.29
N LEU A 78 23.86 8.69 6.35
CA LEU A 78 24.28 7.94 7.54
C LEU A 78 24.51 8.78 8.80
N MET A 79 24.78 10.08 8.65
CA MET A 79 25.07 11.02 9.74
C MET A 79 23.81 11.67 10.34
N GLU A 80 22.64 11.46 9.75
CA GLU A 80 21.39 12.16 10.09
C GLU A 80 20.25 11.21 10.46
N ARG A 81 20.56 10.00 10.93
CA ARG A 81 19.53 9.02 11.34
C ARG A 81 18.64 9.62 12.43
N PRO A 82 17.36 9.87 12.12
CA PRO A 82 16.47 10.54 13.05
C PRO A 82 16.04 9.61 14.19
N HIS A 83 15.48 10.21 15.25
CA HIS A 83 14.86 9.47 16.36
C HIS A 83 13.55 8.82 15.92
N ASN A 84 12.97 7.98 16.79
CA ASN A 84 11.64 7.41 16.59
C ASN A 84 10.60 8.50 16.24
N THR A 85 9.70 8.17 15.33
CA THR A 85 8.57 9.04 14.93
C THR A 85 7.25 8.50 15.46
N SER A 86 6.29 9.40 15.66
CA SER A 86 4.91 9.09 16.05
C SER A 86 4.05 8.62 14.87
N LEU A 87 4.64 8.40 13.68
CA LEU A 87 3.92 8.13 12.45
C LEU A 87 3.11 6.82 12.56
N THR A 88 1.79 6.94 12.43
CA THR A 88 0.84 5.82 12.45
C THR A 88 0.17 5.58 11.10
N THR A 89 0.11 6.59 10.23
CA THR A 89 -0.51 6.51 8.91
C THR A 89 0.42 7.11 7.87
N LEU A 90 0.72 6.32 6.83
CA LEU A 90 1.52 6.76 5.69
C LEU A 90 0.78 6.46 4.37
N HIS A 91 0.47 7.50 3.62
CA HIS A 91 -0.15 7.39 2.30
C HIS A 91 0.78 7.97 1.24
N LEU A 92 1.11 7.14 0.25
CA LEU A 92 1.91 7.48 -0.91
C LEU A 92 1.00 7.38 -2.14
N ILE A 93 0.65 8.51 -2.74
CA ILE A 93 -0.35 8.58 -3.81
C ILE A 93 0.34 9.04 -5.09
N GLU A 94 0.28 8.24 -6.16
CA GLU A 94 0.93 8.54 -7.43
C GLU A 94 2.43 8.88 -7.22
N CYS A 95 3.12 8.13 -6.36
CA CYS A 95 4.53 8.36 -6.03
C CYS A 95 5.45 7.33 -6.72
N ASP A 96 6.69 7.75 -6.97
CA ASP A 96 7.77 6.94 -7.54
C ASP A 96 8.85 6.68 -6.48
N ILE A 97 8.67 5.63 -5.68
CA ILE A 97 9.45 5.42 -4.45
C ILE A 97 10.22 4.11 -4.54
N ASN A 98 11.54 4.19 -4.37
CA ASN A 98 12.39 3.02 -4.25
C ASN A 98 12.07 2.21 -2.98
N ASP A 99 12.03 0.88 -3.09
CA ASP A 99 11.65 -0.02 -2.00
C ASP A 99 12.71 -0.12 -0.88
N ASP A 100 14.01 -0.06 -1.21
CA ASP A 100 15.08 -0.07 -0.20
C ASP A 100 15.00 1.21 0.65
N THR A 101 14.81 2.36 0.02
CA THR A 101 14.64 3.62 0.75
C THR A 101 13.34 3.65 1.56
N LEU A 102 12.25 3.08 1.04
CA LEU A 102 11.03 2.92 1.82
C LEU A 102 11.27 2.05 3.06
N SER A 103 12.03 0.96 2.92
CA SER A 103 12.42 0.10 4.03
C SER A 103 13.15 0.89 5.11
N ASP A 104 14.12 1.73 4.73
CA ASP A 104 14.85 2.62 5.64
C ASP A 104 13.91 3.58 6.37
N VAL A 105 13.01 4.26 5.64
CA VAL A 105 11.99 5.15 6.20
C VAL A 105 11.10 4.43 7.22
N LEU A 106 10.75 3.18 6.95
CA LEU A 106 9.88 2.38 7.81
C LEU A 106 10.59 1.83 9.05
N MET A 107 11.89 2.08 9.24
CA MET A 107 12.59 1.73 10.48
C MET A 107 12.31 2.70 11.63
N PHE A 108 11.86 3.93 11.34
CA PHE A 108 11.71 4.99 12.35
C PHE A 108 10.37 5.00 13.09
N PRO A 109 9.22 4.67 12.46
CA PRO A 109 7.94 4.63 13.17
C PRO A 109 7.94 3.57 14.27
N GLU A 110 7.39 3.91 15.45
CA GLU A 110 7.27 2.93 16.54
C GLU A 110 6.18 1.88 16.27
N ALA A 111 5.08 2.32 15.64
CA ALA A 111 3.91 1.48 15.39
C ALA A 111 3.10 2.03 14.22
N LEU A 112 3.61 1.91 12.98
CA LEU A 112 2.83 2.24 11.80
C LEU A 112 1.62 1.29 11.70
N LYS A 113 0.41 1.84 11.58
CA LYS A 113 -0.86 1.09 11.57
C LYS A 113 -1.47 1.00 10.19
N GLU A 114 -1.29 2.04 9.37
CA GLU A 114 -1.91 2.14 8.06
C GLU A 114 -0.90 2.54 7.00
N PHE A 115 -0.87 1.76 5.92
CA PHE A 115 -0.07 2.04 4.74
C PHE A 115 -0.95 2.02 3.48
N VAL A 116 -0.90 3.08 2.70
CA VAL A 116 -1.55 3.20 1.39
C VAL A 116 -0.51 3.54 0.35
N PHE A 117 -0.46 2.77 -0.74
CA PHE A 117 0.38 3.07 -1.88
C PHE A 117 -0.41 2.88 -3.17
N THR A 118 -0.67 3.98 -3.88
CA THR A 118 -1.46 3.95 -5.12
C THR A 118 -0.71 4.57 -6.28
N GLN A 119 -0.97 4.08 -7.49
CA GLN A 119 -0.39 4.60 -8.73
C GLN A 119 -1.36 4.43 -9.91
N LYS A 120 -1.24 5.30 -10.90
CA LYS A 120 -1.97 5.20 -12.18
C LYS A 120 -1.50 3.99 -12.98
N GLU A 121 -2.37 3.47 -13.84
CA GLU A 121 -2.04 2.41 -14.79
C GLU A 121 -0.96 2.87 -15.80
N GLU A 122 -1.10 4.10 -16.27
CA GLU A 122 -0.14 4.79 -17.15
C GLU A 122 0.40 6.01 -16.38
N PRO A 123 1.51 5.87 -15.63
CA PRO A 123 2.12 6.99 -14.92
C PRO A 123 2.74 7.99 -15.89
N GLU A 124 2.59 9.28 -15.60
CA GLU A 124 3.22 10.37 -16.34
C GLU A 124 3.83 11.36 -15.34
N PRO A 125 5.17 11.55 -15.32
CA PRO A 125 6.17 10.87 -16.16
C PRO A 125 6.39 9.38 -15.79
N ASP A 126 7.13 8.67 -16.63
CA ASP A 126 7.54 7.28 -16.39
C ASP A 126 8.24 7.14 -15.03
N LEU A 127 8.05 5.99 -14.40
CA LEU A 127 8.66 5.67 -13.11
C LEU A 127 10.11 5.25 -13.30
N GLU A 128 11.01 5.88 -12.56
CA GLU A 128 12.44 5.62 -12.58
C GLU A 128 12.90 4.83 -11.35
N GLU A 129 12.27 5.06 -10.19
CA GLU A 129 12.76 4.58 -8.89
C GLU A 129 12.04 3.33 -8.40
N SER A 130 10.75 3.18 -8.75
CA SER A 130 9.89 2.13 -8.23
C SER A 130 10.32 0.74 -8.71
N SER A 131 10.35 -0.23 -7.80
CA SER A 131 10.54 -1.64 -8.18
C SER A 131 9.37 -2.12 -9.03
N SER A 132 9.62 -3.08 -9.91
CA SER A 132 8.59 -3.80 -10.66
C SER A 132 7.90 -4.90 -9.83
N SER A 133 8.32 -5.12 -8.59
CA SER A 133 7.93 -6.26 -7.76
C SER A 133 7.23 -5.83 -6.47
N ILE A 134 5.95 -6.18 -6.31
CA ILE A 134 5.22 -5.92 -5.05
C ILE A 134 5.88 -6.61 -3.85
N ARG A 135 6.56 -7.73 -4.08
CA ARG A 135 7.23 -8.47 -3.00
C ARG A 135 8.29 -7.62 -2.30
N ASP A 136 8.91 -6.71 -3.02
CA ASP A 136 9.97 -5.86 -2.47
C ASP A 136 9.37 -4.82 -1.52
N TYR A 137 8.23 -4.20 -1.91
CA TYR A 137 7.44 -3.34 -1.02
C TYR A 137 6.85 -4.08 0.19
N ILE A 138 6.35 -5.31 0.02
CA ILE A 138 5.92 -6.14 1.16
C ILE A 138 7.11 -6.44 2.09
N SER A 139 8.31 -6.64 1.55
CA SER A 139 9.53 -6.82 2.33
C SER A 139 9.89 -5.54 3.10
N ALA A 140 9.79 -4.36 2.48
CA ALA A 140 9.99 -3.08 3.16
C ALA A 140 9.00 -2.88 4.32
N LEU A 141 7.72 -3.21 4.10
CA LEU A 141 6.67 -3.14 5.12
C LEU A 141 6.86 -4.12 6.28
N SER A 142 7.69 -5.16 6.13
CA SER A 142 7.95 -6.14 7.20
C SER A 142 8.57 -5.50 8.45
N ASN A 143 9.25 -4.35 8.33
CA ASN A 143 9.75 -3.55 9.45
C ASN A 143 8.63 -3.13 10.43
N GLN A 144 7.38 -3.08 9.97
CA GLN A 144 6.20 -2.66 10.74
C GLN A 144 5.14 -3.78 10.85
N CYS A 145 5.53 -5.04 10.60
CA CYS A 145 4.60 -6.18 10.58
C CYS A 145 3.87 -6.44 11.91
N HIS A 146 4.45 -5.99 13.04
CA HIS A 146 3.86 -6.13 14.38
C HIS A 146 2.74 -5.13 14.66
N SER A 147 2.64 -4.04 13.90
CA SER A 147 1.69 -2.95 14.16
C SER A 147 0.76 -2.63 12.99
N LEU A 148 1.14 -2.97 11.75
CA LEU A 148 0.33 -2.69 10.57
C LEU A 148 -1.02 -3.41 10.65
N GLU A 149 -2.10 -2.64 10.72
CA GLU A 149 -3.49 -3.09 10.77
C GLU A 149 -4.15 -3.04 9.39
N THR A 150 -3.73 -2.10 8.52
CA THR A 150 -4.26 -1.91 7.17
C THR A 150 -3.13 -1.71 6.16
N ILE A 151 -3.17 -2.48 5.07
CA ILE A 151 -2.32 -2.30 3.89
C ILE A 151 -3.23 -2.16 2.66
N THR A 152 -3.02 -1.10 1.90
CA THR A 152 -3.68 -0.86 0.61
C THR A 152 -2.59 -0.62 -0.43
N ILE A 153 -2.47 -1.49 -1.43
CA ILE A 153 -1.55 -1.29 -2.56
C ILE A 153 -2.34 -1.41 -3.85
N ASP A 154 -2.60 -0.28 -4.50
CA ASP A 154 -3.21 -0.24 -5.84
C ASP A 154 -2.21 0.36 -6.82
N PHE A 155 -1.29 -0.49 -7.28
CA PHE A 155 -0.18 -0.10 -8.14
C PHE A 155 -0.10 -1.09 -9.30
N PRO A 156 -0.74 -0.77 -10.45
CA PRO A 156 -0.93 -1.71 -11.56
C PRO A 156 0.37 -2.27 -12.18
N MET A 157 1.50 -1.57 -12.03
CA MET A 157 2.78 -2.05 -12.58
C MET A 157 3.52 -3.04 -11.68
N LEU A 158 3.12 -3.19 -10.41
CA LEU A 158 3.78 -4.10 -9.49
C LEU A 158 3.36 -5.54 -9.77
N ALA A 159 4.25 -6.31 -10.37
CA ALA A 159 4.07 -7.73 -10.58
C ALA A 159 4.59 -8.55 -9.38
N SER A 160 4.25 -9.83 -9.29
CA SER A 160 5.03 -10.75 -8.46
C SER A 160 5.24 -12.08 -9.15
N GLY A 161 6.50 -12.53 -9.18
CA GLY A 161 6.85 -13.89 -9.59
C GLY A 161 6.86 -14.90 -8.43
N ARG A 162 6.48 -14.52 -7.20
CA ARG A 162 6.54 -15.40 -6.02
C ARG A 162 5.40 -15.08 -5.05
N ALA A 163 5.05 -16.03 -4.19
CA ALA A 163 4.08 -15.78 -3.14
C ALA A 163 4.56 -14.66 -2.18
N LEU A 164 3.61 -13.83 -1.72
CA LEU A 164 3.85 -12.78 -0.73
C LEU A 164 4.00 -13.41 0.67
N ALA A 165 4.98 -12.92 1.44
CA ALA A 165 5.29 -13.41 2.78
C ALA A 165 4.42 -12.74 3.86
N LEU A 166 3.09 -12.85 3.74
CA LEU A 166 2.15 -12.09 4.57
C LEU A 166 1.92 -12.67 5.98
N ARG A 167 2.45 -13.85 6.30
CA ARG A 167 2.26 -14.50 7.61
C ARG A 167 2.88 -13.74 8.77
N GLU A 168 3.90 -12.94 8.50
CA GLU A 168 4.62 -12.15 9.51
C GLU A 168 3.80 -10.95 9.98
N PHE A 169 2.80 -10.52 9.20
CA PHE A 169 1.93 -9.40 9.51
C PHE A 169 0.86 -9.78 10.53
N VAL A 170 1.30 -10.01 11.77
CA VAL A 170 0.46 -10.54 12.86
C VAL A 170 -0.61 -9.57 13.36
N ALA A 171 -0.55 -8.29 12.99
CA ALA A 171 -1.57 -7.29 13.34
C ALA A 171 -2.53 -6.96 12.18
N LEU A 172 -2.27 -7.48 10.97
CA LEU A 172 -2.95 -7.04 9.75
C LEU A 172 -4.38 -7.59 9.69
N LYS A 173 -5.35 -6.67 9.68
CA LYS A 173 -6.78 -6.96 9.61
C LYS A 173 -7.36 -6.70 8.23
N THR A 174 -6.85 -5.68 7.53
CA THR A 174 -7.36 -5.29 6.21
C THR A 174 -6.24 -5.31 5.19
N LEU A 175 -6.42 -6.11 4.14
CA LEU A 175 -5.51 -6.16 3.01
C LEU A 175 -6.30 -5.83 1.73
N ARG A 176 -5.89 -4.76 1.06
CA ARG A 176 -6.46 -4.37 -0.23
C ARG A 176 -5.36 -4.35 -1.29
N LEU A 177 -5.55 -5.09 -2.36
CA LEU A 177 -4.54 -5.29 -3.40
C LEU A 177 -5.18 -5.29 -4.79
N ASN A 178 -4.33 -5.24 -5.81
CA ASN A 178 -4.73 -5.48 -7.19
C ASN A 178 -4.50 -6.97 -7.55
N TRP A 179 -5.59 -7.70 -7.78
CA TRP A 179 -5.64 -9.14 -8.05
C TRP A 179 -4.76 -9.60 -9.23
N ASP A 180 -4.86 -8.96 -10.40
CA ASP A 180 -4.27 -9.47 -11.65
C ASP A 180 -2.74 -9.30 -11.67
N TYR A 181 -2.24 -8.25 -11.02
CA TYR A 181 -0.83 -7.89 -11.07
C TYR A 181 -0.05 -8.45 -9.88
N GLN A 182 -0.62 -8.36 -8.68
CA GLN A 182 0.17 -8.43 -7.46
C GLN A 182 0.15 -9.81 -6.78
N LEU A 183 -0.87 -10.64 -7.05
CA LEU A 183 -0.91 -12.01 -6.54
C LEU A 183 -0.61 -13.05 -7.63
N PHE A 184 -0.83 -12.74 -8.91
CA PHE A 184 -0.95 -13.77 -9.95
C PHE A 184 -0.31 -13.48 -11.31
N GLY A 185 0.02 -12.22 -11.59
CA GLY A 185 0.97 -11.84 -12.63
C GLY A 185 0.57 -12.20 -14.06
N LYS A 186 -0.20 -11.32 -14.71
CA LYS A 186 -0.33 -11.23 -16.19
C LYS A 186 1.04 -11.25 -16.92
N SER A 187 2.12 -10.91 -16.21
CA SER A 187 3.49 -10.79 -16.74
C SER A 187 4.29 -12.10 -16.80
N THR A 188 3.82 -13.25 -16.26
CA THR A 188 4.63 -14.49 -16.27
C THR A 188 3.89 -15.75 -16.67
N LYS A 189 4.53 -16.61 -17.50
CA LYS A 189 3.98 -17.88 -18.03
C LYS A 189 3.88 -19.04 -17.01
N LYS A 190 3.77 -18.75 -15.70
CA LYS A 190 3.73 -19.81 -14.68
C LYS A 190 2.69 -19.48 -13.61
N PRO A 191 1.79 -20.42 -13.26
CA PRO A 191 0.86 -20.27 -12.14
C PRO A 191 1.63 -20.29 -10.82
N ARG A 192 1.39 -19.33 -9.90
CA ARG A 192 2.25 -19.17 -8.70
C ARG A 192 1.52 -18.79 -7.42
N LEU A 193 0.54 -19.61 -7.06
CA LEU A 193 -0.05 -19.55 -5.73
C LEU A 193 0.07 -20.93 -5.05
N HIS A 194 1.28 -21.33 -4.66
CA HIS A 194 1.43 -22.56 -3.86
C HIS A 194 1.30 -22.31 -2.35
N SER A 195 1.18 -21.06 -1.89
CA SER A 195 0.89 -20.69 -0.49
C SER A 195 0.91 -19.16 -0.35
N VAL A 196 -0.19 -18.46 -0.62
CA VAL A 196 -0.39 -17.15 0.01
C VAL A 196 -0.65 -17.48 1.47
N GLY A 197 0.40 -17.31 2.27
CA GLY A 197 0.23 -17.35 3.69
C GLY A 197 -0.44 -16.07 4.12
N LEU A 198 -1.78 -16.03 4.03
CA LEU A 198 -2.55 -14.89 4.49
C LEU A 198 -2.15 -14.53 5.93
N PRO A 199 -2.23 -13.24 6.30
CA PRO A 199 -1.99 -12.82 7.67
C PRO A 199 -2.93 -13.56 8.64
N PRO A 200 -2.44 -13.97 9.82
CA PRO A 200 -3.22 -14.78 10.76
C PRO A 200 -4.44 -14.03 11.34
N GLU A 201 -4.37 -12.71 11.39
CA GLU A 201 -5.40 -11.83 11.95
C GLU A 201 -6.26 -11.15 10.88
N LEU A 202 -6.13 -11.54 9.61
CA LEU A 202 -6.84 -10.92 8.50
C LEU A 202 -8.36 -11.08 8.68
N GLU A 203 -9.09 -9.97 8.60
CA GLU A 203 -10.55 -9.89 8.69
C GLU A 203 -11.21 -9.50 7.37
N THR A 204 -10.52 -8.68 6.56
CA THR A 204 -11.02 -8.17 5.27
C THR A 204 -9.97 -8.31 4.18
N LEU A 205 -10.35 -8.96 3.07
CA LEU A 205 -9.58 -9.03 1.84
C LEU A 205 -10.36 -8.32 0.73
N GLU A 206 -9.74 -7.34 0.07
CA GLU A 206 -10.37 -6.56 -1.01
C GLU A 206 -9.50 -6.56 -2.27
N PHE A 207 -10.14 -6.73 -3.42
CA PHE A 207 -9.51 -6.61 -4.73
C PHE A 207 -10.08 -5.44 -5.53
N PHE A 208 -9.20 -4.56 -6.01
CA PHE A 208 -9.57 -3.32 -6.73
C PHE A 208 -9.91 -3.51 -8.21
N ASN A 209 -9.56 -4.65 -8.78
CA ASN A 209 -9.73 -4.95 -10.20
C ASN A 209 -10.57 -6.22 -10.39
N LYS A 210 -10.93 -6.44 -11.65
CA LYS A 210 -11.78 -7.55 -12.11
C LYS A 210 -11.15 -8.90 -11.79
N LEU A 211 -11.99 -9.85 -11.41
CA LEU A 211 -11.61 -11.26 -11.21
C LEU A 211 -11.78 -12.07 -12.50
N GLY A 212 -11.07 -13.20 -12.61
CA GLY A 212 -11.37 -14.23 -13.61
C GLY A 212 -10.80 -14.01 -15.01
N THR A 213 -9.77 -13.16 -15.17
CA THR A 213 -9.10 -12.98 -16.47
C THR A 213 -8.21 -14.17 -16.87
N ASP A 214 -7.87 -15.03 -15.90
CA ASP A 214 -7.00 -16.20 -16.07
C ASP A 214 -7.57 -17.41 -15.27
N GLU A 215 -7.75 -18.54 -15.97
CA GLU A 215 -8.34 -19.76 -15.41
C GLU A 215 -7.46 -20.40 -14.32
N GLU A 216 -6.13 -20.46 -14.52
CA GLU A 216 -5.21 -21.06 -13.53
C GLU A 216 -5.19 -20.24 -12.23
N VAL A 217 -5.27 -18.93 -12.37
CA VAL A 217 -5.31 -17.96 -11.27
C VAL A 217 -6.63 -18.06 -10.50
N THR A 218 -7.73 -18.26 -11.21
CA THR A 218 -9.06 -18.50 -10.64
C THR A 218 -9.08 -19.76 -9.78
N ASP A 219 -8.57 -20.88 -10.31
CA ASP A 219 -8.47 -22.16 -9.57
C ASP A 219 -7.67 -22.02 -8.28
N LEU A 220 -6.59 -21.25 -8.32
CA LEU A 220 -5.73 -21.04 -7.17
C LEU A 220 -6.40 -20.21 -6.05
N LEU A 221 -7.22 -19.23 -6.41
CA LEU A 221 -8.04 -18.51 -5.43
C LEU A 221 -9.14 -19.39 -4.85
N VAL A 222 -9.80 -20.19 -5.68
CA VAL A 222 -10.80 -21.17 -5.20
C VAL A 222 -10.18 -22.07 -4.13
N ASN A 223 -9.00 -22.66 -4.41
CA ASN A 223 -8.26 -23.46 -3.42
C ASN A 223 -7.90 -22.67 -2.14
N THR A 224 -7.60 -21.38 -2.28
CA THR A 224 -7.29 -20.51 -1.13
C THR A 224 -8.53 -20.27 -0.28
N ILE A 225 -9.67 -19.98 -0.91
CA ILE A 225 -10.97 -19.77 -0.25
C ILE A 225 -11.39 -21.05 0.49
N GLU A 226 -11.30 -22.20 -0.17
CA GLU A 226 -11.65 -23.50 0.43
C GLU A 226 -10.78 -23.84 1.65
N SER A 227 -9.55 -23.34 1.71
CA SER A 227 -8.60 -23.56 2.81
C SER A 227 -8.59 -22.48 3.90
N LEU A 228 -9.47 -21.46 3.83
CA LEU A 228 -9.50 -20.35 4.81
C LEU A 228 -9.70 -20.81 6.26
N HIS A 229 -10.46 -21.88 6.47
CA HIS A 229 -10.65 -22.50 7.79
C HIS A 229 -9.33 -22.99 8.44
N ILE A 230 -8.26 -23.13 7.65
CA ILE A 230 -6.90 -23.48 8.11
C ILE A 230 -6.02 -22.23 8.13
N THR A 231 -6.05 -21.42 7.07
CA THR A 231 -5.03 -20.39 6.79
C THR A 231 -5.39 -19.00 7.30
N ALA A 232 -6.67 -18.62 7.31
CA ALA A 232 -7.13 -17.29 7.70
C ALA A 232 -8.54 -17.36 8.32
N ARG A 233 -8.63 -17.96 9.51
CA ARG A 233 -9.90 -18.23 10.21
C ARG A 233 -10.69 -16.99 10.60
N LYS A 234 -10.04 -15.82 10.63
CA LYS A 234 -10.63 -14.54 11.00
C LYS A 234 -11.18 -13.78 9.81
N LEU A 235 -10.91 -14.23 8.58
CA LEU A 235 -11.38 -13.58 7.37
C LEU A 235 -12.90 -13.71 7.29
N LYS A 236 -13.57 -12.56 7.31
CA LYS A 236 -15.03 -12.43 7.31
C LYS A 236 -15.52 -11.75 6.05
N GLU A 237 -14.79 -10.77 5.55
CA GLU A 237 -15.20 -9.98 4.38
C GLU A 237 -14.26 -10.27 3.21
N PHE A 238 -14.85 -10.69 2.09
CA PHE A 238 -14.18 -10.74 0.80
C PHE A 238 -14.86 -9.77 -0.15
N ILE A 239 -14.15 -8.73 -0.57
CA ILE A 239 -14.71 -7.63 -1.36
C ILE A 239 -14.07 -7.64 -2.75
N VAL A 240 -14.92 -7.60 -3.77
CA VAL A 240 -14.49 -7.69 -5.17
C VAL A 240 -15.26 -6.69 -6.01
N ILE A 241 -14.60 -6.16 -7.04
CA ILE A 241 -15.20 -5.21 -7.99
C ILE A 241 -15.51 -5.92 -9.30
N VAL A 242 -16.71 -5.69 -9.83
CA VAL A 242 -17.13 -6.13 -11.17
C VAL A 242 -17.48 -4.93 -12.03
N GLY A 243 -17.20 -5.02 -13.33
CA GLY A 243 -17.61 -4.02 -14.31
C GLY A 243 -19.09 -4.13 -14.68
N GLU A 244 -19.61 -3.11 -15.37
CA GLU A 244 -20.93 -3.17 -16.00
C GLU A 244 -21.00 -4.39 -16.93
N ASP A 245 -22.06 -5.20 -16.77
CA ASP A 245 -22.33 -6.45 -17.52
C ASP A 245 -21.32 -7.61 -17.32
N GLU A 246 -20.50 -7.58 -16.27
CA GLU A 246 -19.55 -8.67 -15.95
C GLU A 246 -19.95 -9.45 -14.69
N GLU A 247 -19.78 -10.77 -14.73
CA GLU A 247 -20.04 -11.67 -13.60
C GLU A 247 -18.74 -12.22 -13.01
N ILE A 248 -18.77 -12.48 -11.70
CA ILE A 248 -17.70 -13.23 -11.03
C ILE A 248 -17.78 -14.70 -11.47
N PRO A 249 -16.64 -15.37 -11.72
CA PRO A 249 -16.62 -16.82 -11.94
C PRO A 249 -17.44 -17.59 -10.90
N LYS A 250 -18.29 -18.50 -11.37
CA LYS A 250 -19.23 -19.25 -10.51
C LYS A 250 -18.52 -20.07 -9.45
N GLU A 251 -17.35 -20.58 -9.80
CA GLU A 251 -16.46 -21.36 -8.93
C GLU A 251 -16.02 -20.55 -7.70
N ILE A 252 -15.75 -19.25 -7.87
CA ILE A 252 -15.40 -18.36 -6.75
C ILE A 252 -16.62 -18.14 -5.85
N ILE A 253 -17.80 -17.92 -6.43
CA ILE A 253 -19.05 -17.74 -5.68
C ILE A 253 -19.36 -19.00 -4.86
N GLU A 254 -19.27 -20.18 -5.47
CA GLU A 254 -19.49 -21.46 -4.79
C GLU A 254 -18.47 -21.72 -3.69
N ALA A 255 -17.19 -21.43 -3.94
CA ALA A 255 -16.13 -21.52 -2.93
C ALA A 255 -16.42 -20.61 -1.74
N CYS A 256 -16.86 -19.36 -1.96
CA CYS A 256 -17.22 -18.44 -0.88
C CYS A 256 -18.41 -18.98 -0.07
N LYS A 257 -19.47 -19.46 -0.73
CA LYS A 257 -20.65 -20.06 -0.08
C LYS A 257 -20.31 -21.31 0.75
N SER A 258 -19.23 -22.02 0.41
CA SER A 258 -18.75 -23.16 1.19
C SER A 258 -18.13 -22.76 2.54
N GLN A 259 -17.76 -21.49 2.72
CA GLN A 259 -17.11 -20.95 3.90
C GLN A 259 -18.13 -20.19 4.77
N PRO A 260 -18.68 -20.78 5.84
CA PRO A 260 -19.74 -20.17 6.63
C PRO A 260 -19.32 -18.88 7.37
N GLN A 261 -18.01 -18.65 7.53
CA GLN A 261 -17.47 -17.44 8.13
C GLN A 261 -17.33 -16.27 7.15
N LEU A 262 -17.44 -16.51 5.83
CA LEU A 262 -17.08 -15.56 4.79
C LEU A 262 -18.32 -14.94 4.14
N HIS A 263 -18.32 -13.62 4.05
CA HIS A 263 -19.28 -12.81 3.33
C HIS A 263 -18.62 -12.24 2.06
N LEU A 264 -19.22 -12.51 0.90
CA LEU A 264 -18.77 -11.98 -0.40
C LEU A 264 -19.53 -10.69 -0.70
N ASN A 265 -18.82 -9.56 -0.74
CA ASN A 265 -19.37 -8.27 -1.17
C ASN A 265 -18.95 -7.99 -2.61
N ILE A 266 -19.93 -7.69 -3.46
CA ILE A 266 -19.72 -7.39 -4.86
C ILE A 266 -20.04 -5.91 -5.08
N ILE A 267 -19.05 -5.15 -5.55
CA ILE A 267 -19.20 -3.72 -5.87
C ILE A 267 -19.30 -3.57 -7.38
N GLY A 268 -20.33 -2.85 -7.86
CA GLY A 268 -20.47 -2.50 -9.28
C GLY A 268 -21.32 -3.45 -10.13
N GLY A 269 -21.91 -4.49 -9.52
CA GLY A 269 -22.84 -5.40 -10.19
C GLY A 269 -24.30 -5.10 -9.85
N ASP A 270 -25.20 -5.36 -10.80
CA ASP A 270 -26.63 -5.47 -10.51
C ASP A 270 -26.88 -6.80 -9.79
N GLU A 271 -26.74 -6.85 -8.46
CA GLU A 271 -27.50 -7.76 -7.59
C GLU A 271 -27.18 -7.46 -6.11
N GLU A 272 -28.16 -6.90 -5.39
CA GLU A 272 -28.29 -7.07 -3.94
C GLU A 272 -28.48 -8.57 -3.67
N MET A 273 -27.52 -9.23 -3.01
CA MET A 273 -27.68 -10.61 -2.55
C MET A 273 -27.94 -10.62 -1.04
N ASP A 274 -29.20 -10.88 -0.68
CA ASP A 274 -29.66 -11.29 0.66
C ASP A 274 -29.13 -12.67 1.08
#